data_AF-A0A7W5H1C4-F1
#
_entry.id   AF-A0A7W5H1C4-F1
#
_cell.length_a   1.000
_cell.length_b   1.000
_cell.length_c   1.000
_cell.angle_alpha   90.00
_cell.angle_beta   90.00
_cell.angle_gamma   90.00
#
_symmetry.space_group_name_H-M   'P 1'
#
loop_
_entity.id
_entity.type
_entity.pdbx_description
1 polymer ?
#
loop_
_entity_poly.entity_id
_entity_poly.type
_entity_poly.pdbx_seq_one_letter_code
_entity_poly.pdbx_strand_id
1 'polypeptide(L)'
;MAAIPPALRGGEQVAYQGRKKRKTTNALYLTDRQGIPLAISDPIEGKHNDIHQIKERFTDIIDSLNNSDIRVDGLFLNADAGFDSAEFR
;
A
#
# COMPACT_ATOMS: atom_id res chain seq x y z
N MET A 1 -3.16 -2.72 4.36
CA MET A 1 -1.84 -2.82 5.00
C MET A 1 -0.87 -2.05 4.13
N ALA A 2 -0.30 -0.93 4.56
CA ALA A 2 0.92 -0.48 3.91
C ALA A 2 2.08 -1.25 4.51
N ALA A 3 2.78 -2.01 3.69
CA ALA A 3 4.03 -2.59 4.12
C ALA A 3 5.16 -1.70 3.63
N ILE A 4 6.11 -1.42 4.52
CA ILE A 4 7.39 -0.83 4.16
C ILE A 4 8.44 -1.95 4.15
N PRO A 5 8.43 -2.87 3.16
CA PRO A 5 9.42 -3.94 3.13
C PRO A 5 10.81 -3.39 2.80
N PRO A 6 11.86 -4.04 3.34
CA PRO A 6 13.22 -3.72 2.95
C PRO A 6 13.44 -4.09 1.48
N ALA A 7 13.87 -3.12 0.69
CA ALA A 7 14.22 -3.31 -0.72
C ALA A 7 15.71 -3.70 -0.83
N LEU A 8 16.05 -4.86 -0.27
CA LEU A 8 17.44 -5.33 -0.12
C LEU A 8 18.18 -5.49 -1.45
N ARG A 9 17.44 -5.77 -2.53
CA ARG A 9 17.97 -5.96 -3.89
C ARG A 9 17.75 -4.77 -4.81
N GLY A 10 17.34 -3.62 -4.29
CA GLY A 10 16.93 -2.47 -5.10
C GLY A 10 15.55 -2.65 -5.73
N GLY A 11 15.28 -1.90 -6.80
CA GLY A 11 13.98 -1.77 -7.45
C GLY A 11 13.82 -0.37 -8.04
N GLU A 12 12.82 -0.15 -8.88
CA GLU A 12 12.60 1.16 -9.53
C GLU A 12 12.18 2.24 -8.51
N GLN A 13 11.47 1.84 -7.45
CA GLN A 13 10.85 2.75 -6.48
C GLN A 13 11.36 2.48 -5.05
N VAL A 14 12.62 2.87 -4.81
CA VAL A 14 13.36 2.54 -3.58
C VAL A 14 14.13 3.75 -3.06
N ALA A 15 13.93 4.10 -1.79
CA ALA A 15 14.72 5.14 -1.11
C ALA A 15 15.23 4.68 0.25
N TYR A 16 16.28 5.35 0.74
CA TYR A 16 16.77 5.12 2.10
C TYR A 16 15.83 5.77 3.12
N GLN A 17 15.36 4.99 4.09
CA GLN A 17 14.52 5.49 5.19
C GLN A 17 15.31 5.53 6.49
N GLY A 18 15.51 6.74 7.04
CA GLY A 18 16.33 6.98 8.23
C GLY A 18 15.86 6.23 9.48
N ARG A 19 14.53 6.17 9.73
CA ARG A 19 13.95 5.43 10.85
C ARG A 19 14.27 3.93 10.80
N LYS A 20 14.26 3.32 9.60
CA LYS A 20 14.53 1.89 9.40
C LYS A 20 16.00 1.59 9.09
N LYS A 21 16.83 2.62 8.85
CA LYS A 21 18.25 2.53 8.51
C LYS A 21 18.56 1.57 7.34
N ARG A 22 17.64 1.50 6.38
CA ARG A 22 17.67 0.59 5.22
C ARG A 22 17.00 1.24 4.01
N LYS A 23 17.28 0.70 2.82
CA LYS A 23 16.51 0.98 1.61
C LYS A 23 15.15 0.29 1.71
N THR A 24 14.09 1.03 1.44
CA THR A 24 12.71 0.60 1.61
C THR A 24 11.85 1.09 0.46
N THR A 25 10.78 0.35 0.21
CA THR A 25 9.65 0.74 -0.64
C THR A 25 8.38 0.67 0.20
N ASN A 26 7.34 1.39 -0.18
CA ASN A 26 6.02 1.39 0.44
C ASN A 26 5.00 0.92 -0.60
N ALA A 27 4.09 0.03 -0.22
CA ALA A 27 2.99 -0.42 -1.06
C ALA A 27 1.75 -0.70 -0.21
N LEU A 28 0.56 -0.43 -0.76
CA LEU A 28 -0.73 -0.76 -0.16
C LEU A 28 -1.12 -2.19 -0.52
N TYR A 29 -1.63 -2.93 0.47
CA TYR A 29 -2.11 -4.29 0.33
C TYR A 29 -3.58 -4.34 0.74
N LEU A 30 -4.39 -4.86 -0.17
CA LEU A 30 -5.81 -5.12 0.04
C LEU A 30 -6.01 -6.61 0.32
N THR A 31 -6.73 -6.95 1.39
CA THR A 31 -6.93 -8.33 1.83
C THR A 31 -8.41 -8.66 1.94
N ASP A 32 -8.75 -9.92 1.78
CA ASP A 32 -10.09 -10.39 2.13
C ASP A 32 -10.29 -10.48 3.66
N ARG A 33 -11.50 -10.86 4.09
CA ARG A 33 -11.85 -11.09 5.51
C ARG A 33 -11.05 -12.18 6.21
N GLN A 34 -10.37 -13.07 5.48
CA GLN A 34 -9.49 -14.11 6.04
C GLN A 34 -8.03 -13.64 6.11
N GLY A 35 -7.74 -12.42 5.65
CA GLY A 35 -6.39 -11.85 5.61
C GLY A 35 -5.59 -12.29 4.38
N ILE A 36 -6.23 -12.87 3.36
CA ILE A 36 -5.58 -13.27 2.10
C ILE A 36 -5.36 -12.02 1.24
N PRO A 37 -4.11 -11.69 0.84
CA PRO A 37 -3.85 -10.58 -0.07
C PRO A 37 -4.45 -10.83 -1.46
N LEU A 38 -5.21 -9.86 -1.95
CA LEU A 38 -5.85 -9.91 -3.27
C LEU A 38 -5.25 -8.91 -4.27
N ALA A 39 -4.81 -7.75 -3.78
CA ALA A 39 -4.20 -6.73 -4.60
C ALA A 39 -3.10 -6.00 -3.84
N ILE A 40 -2.12 -5.51 -4.60
CA ILE A 40 -1.04 -4.66 -4.12
C ILE A 40 -0.97 -3.43 -5.02
N SER A 41 -0.74 -2.24 -4.46
CA SER A 41 -0.48 -1.03 -5.25
C SER A 41 0.90 -1.12 -5.89
N ASP A 42 1.14 -0.21 -6.83
CA ASP A 42 2.50 0.03 -7.29
C ASP A 42 3.42 0.41 -6.12
N PRO A 43 4.67 -0.06 -6.15
CA PRO A 43 5.66 0.25 -5.13
C PRO A 43 6.10 1.70 -5.25
N ILE A 44 6.25 2.40 -4.12
CA ILE A 44 6.72 3.80 -4.07
C ILE A 44 7.86 3.94 -3.10
N GLU A 45 8.79 4.85 -3.36
CA GLU A 45 9.96 5.03 -2.52
C GLU A 45 9.61 5.27 -1.04
N GLY A 46 10.24 4.53 -0.12
CA GLY A 46 9.89 4.55 1.31
C GLY A 46 10.34 5.81 2.07
N LYS A 47 10.60 6.92 1.38
CA LYS A 47 10.85 8.24 1.97
C LYS A 47 9.55 8.99 2.26
N HIS A 48 8.47 8.65 1.56
CA HIS A 48 7.17 9.27 1.73
C HIS A 48 6.43 8.71 2.96
N ASN A 49 5.56 9.55 3.55
CA ASN A 49 4.62 9.10 4.57
C ASN A 49 3.58 8.17 3.97
N ASP A 50 2.96 7.34 4.81
CA ASP A 50 2.02 6.29 4.42
C ASP A 50 0.75 6.80 3.72
N ILE A 51 0.38 8.08 3.92
CA ILE A 51 -0.78 8.74 3.29
C ILE A 51 -0.46 9.29 1.89
N HIS A 52 0.82 9.36 1.50
CA HIS A 52 1.20 9.97 0.23
C HIS A 52 0.52 9.26 -0.95
N GLN A 53 -0.26 10.00 -1.75
CA GLN A 53 -1.04 9.50 -2.90
C GLN A 53 -1.95 8.31 -2.58
N ILE A 54 -2.40 8.20 -1.33
CA ILE A 54 -3.16 7.04 -0.91
C ILE A 54 -4.49 6.89 -1.65
N LYS A 55 -5.15 8.02 -1.97
CA LYS A 55 -6.41 8.03 -2.72
C LYS A 55 -6.22 7.50 -4.13
N GLU A 56 -5.22 8.00 -4.84
CA GLU A 56 -4.91 7.58 -6.22
C GLU A 56 -4.64 6.07 -6.26
N ARG A 57 -3.72 5.60 -5.42
CA ARG A 57 -3.34 4.17 -5.37
C ARG A 57 -4.49 3.27 -4.95
N PHE A 58 -5.33 3.74 -4.03
CA PHE A 58 -6.51 2.97 -3.61
C PHE A 58 -7.51 2.85 -4.75
N THR A 59 -7.79 3.95 -5.46
CA THR A 59 -8.62 3.94 -6.66
C THR A 59 -8.05 3.01 -7.72
N ASP A 60 -6.74 3.06 -8.00
CA ASP A 60 -6.09 2.18 -8.99
C ASP A 60 -6.26 0.69 -8.65
N ILE A 61 -6.16 0.33 -7.35
CA ILE A 61 -6.41 -1.03 -6.88
C ILE A 61 -7.87 -1.43 -7.11
N ILE A 62 -8.82 -0.58 -6.74
CA ILE A 62 -10.26 -0.87 -6.89
C ILE A 62 -10.62 -1.00 -8.36
N ASP A 63 -10.13 -0.11 -9.21
CA ASP A 63 -10.35 -0.17 -10.67
C ASP A 63 -9.76 -1.45 -11.25
N SER A 64 -8.57 -1.86 -10.82
CA SER A 64 -7.94 -3.12 -11.24
C SER A 64 -8.77 -4.35 -10.84
N LEU A 65 -9.35 -4.35 -9.64
CA LEU A 65 -10.22 -5.42 -9.17
C LEU A 65 -11.55 -5.46 -9.93
N ASN A 66 -12.17 -4.30 -10.15
CA ASN A 66 -13.41 -4.18 -10.93
C ASN A 66 -13.19 -4.65 -12.39
N ASN A 67 -12.07 -4.27 -13.01
CA ASN A 67 -11.70 -4.72 -14.36
C ASN A 67 -11.45 -6.24 -14.44
N SER A 68 -11.19 -6.88 -13.30
CA SER A 68 -10.96 -8.33 -13.20
C SER A 68 -12.21 -9.10 -12.73
N ASP A 69 -13.38 -8.44 -12.66
CA ASP A 69 -14.63 -9.00 -12.10
C ASP A 69 -14.47 -9.56 -10.67
N ILE A 70 -13.51 -9.03 -9.90
CA ILE A 70 -13.32 -9.41 -8.50
C ILE A 70 -14.19 -8.51 -7.63
N ARG A 71 -15.13 -9.13 -6.90
CA ARG A 71 -15.98 -8.39 -5.96
C ARG A 71 -15.15 -7.77 -4.86
N VAL A 72 -15.36 -6.47 -4.65
CA VAL A 72 -14.73 -5.69 -3.58
C VAL A 72 -15.49 -5.77 -2.24
N ASP A 73 -16.62 -6.47 -2.21
CA ASP A 73 -17.42 -6.67 -1.00
C ASP A 73 -16.67 -7.49 0.05
N GLY A 74 -16.57 -6.93 1.25
CA GLY A 74 -15.88 -7.59 2.37
C GLY A 74 -14.36 -7.64 2.20
N LEU A 75 -13.80 -6.79 1.33
CA LEU A 75 -12.39 -6.48 1.33
C LEU A 75 -12.09 -5.47 2.44
N PHE A 76 -10.96 -5.67 3.09
CA PHE A 76 -10.54 -4.86 4.20
C PHE A 76 -9.15 -4.31 3.92
N LEU A 77 -8.99 -3.03 4.21
CA LEU A 77 -7.70 -2.42 4.30
C LEU A 77 -7.30 -2.35 5.76
N ASN A 78 -6.28 -3.13 6.14
CA ASN A 78 -5.68 -2.97 7.45
C ASN A 78 -4.84 -1.68 7.46
N ALA A 79 -5.33 -0.63 8.09
CA ALA A 79 -4.72 0.69 8.18
C ALA A 79 -4.29 0.94 9.62
N ASP A 80 -3.00 1.26 9.84
CA ASP A 80 -2.49 1.58 11.18
C ASP A 80 -2.64 3.09 11.49
N ALA A 81 -2.17 3.54 12.65
CA ALA A 81 -2.28 4.95 13.04
C ALA A 81 -1.59 5.92 12.07
N GLY A 82 -0.70 5.45 11.19
CA GLY A 82 -0.10 6.24 10.12
C GLY A 82 -1.08 6.63 9.01
N PHE A 83 -2.29 6.05 9.03
CA PHE A 83 -3.38 6.30 8.08
C PHE A 83 -4.52 7.15 8.66
N ASP A 84 -4.45 7.60 9.92
CA ASP A 84 -5.46 8.49 10.50
C ASP A 84 -5.26 9.92 9.97
N SER A 85 -5.78 10.18 8.77
CA SER A 85 -5.79 11.49 8.13
C SER A 85 -7.17 11.83 7.60
N ALA A 86 -7.46 13.13 7.45
CA ALA A 86 -8.73 13.59 6.89
C ALA A 86 -8.95 13.13 5.43
N GLU A 87 -7.88 12.74 4.74
CA GLU A 87 -7.93 12.21 3.38
C GLU A 87 -8.30 10.73 3.34
N PHE A 88 -8.27 10.05 4.49
CA PHE A 88 -8.44 8.61 4.62
C PHE A 88 -9.54 8.19 5.61
N ARG A 89 -10.35 9.15 6.06
CA ARG A 89 -11.64 8.93 6.73
C ARG A 89 -12.77 8.93 5.70
#